data_AF-A0AAE0J1M6-F1
#
_entry.id   AF-A0AAE0J1M6-F1
#
_cell.length_a   1.000
_cell.length_b   1.000
_cell.length_c   1.000
_cell.angle_alpha   90.00
_cell.angle_beta   90.00
_cell.angle_gamma   90.00
#
_symmetry.space_group_name_H-M   'P 1'
#
loop_
_entity.id
_entity.type
_entity.pdbx_description
1 polymer ?
#
loop_
_entity_poly.entity_id
_entity_poly.type
_entity_poly.pdbx_seq_one_letter_code
_entity_poly.pdbx_strand_id
1 'polypeptide(L)'
;MSTFSAPAAAASCAALSQQAQSTAFAIDALLLHNNTPDAPASQRLAFLSTKLQQFHQHAEQLGDCLAASPSIASDKLQTVLARALPECKKASTIVTDQVKRVSAADLPVQAVDLAAVSAYEELLVAFSRVFIFATQILAIEERAELESYLEHDDGQQLLAKADSAYQGVVSSAGLLLEVN
;
A
#
# COMPACT_ATOMS: atom_id res chain seq x y z
N MET A 1 -1.65 -25.85 -4.99
CA MET A 1 -2.04 -24.53 -5.53
C MET A 1 -3.15 -24.00 -4.64
N SER A 2 -2.92 -22.92 -3.91
CA SER A 2 -3.97 -22.27 -3.12
C SER A 2 -4.94 -21.60 -4.09
N THR A 3 -6.17 -22.13 -4.16
CA THR A 3 -7.26 -21.52 -4.92
C THR A 3 -7.48 -20.10 -4.42
N PHE A 4 -7.52 -19.12 -5.33
CA PHE A 4 -7.85 -17.74 -4.97
C PHE A 4 -9.25 -17.68 -4.35
N SER A 5 -9.44 -16.78 -3.38
CA SER A 5 -10.73 -16.57 -2.71
C SER A 5 -11.04 -15.08 -2.66
N ALA A 6 -12.08 -14.65 -3.37
CA ALA A 6 -12.53 -13.25 -3.39
C ALA A 6 -12.90 -12.76 -1.98
N PRO A 7 -13.62 -13.52 -1.13
CA PRO A 7 -13.84 -13.12 0.27
C PRO A 7 -12.55 -12.94 1.08
N ALA A 8 -11.55 -13.80 0.90
CA ALA A 8 -10.28 -13.67 1.59
C ALA A 8 -9.46 -12.46 1.08
N ALA A 9 -9.54 -12.18 -0.22
CA ALA A 9 -8.94 -11.00 -0.82
C ALA A 9 -9.62 -9.71 -0.33
N ALA A 10 -10.95 -9.67 -0.24
CA ALA A 10 -11.71 -8.57 0.34
C ALA A 10 -11.35 -8.33 1.82
N ALA A 11 -11.26 -9.40 2.63
CA ALA A 11 -10.81 -9.30 4.01
C ALA A 11 -9.38 -8.78 4.14
N SER A 12 -8.50 -9.15 3.21
CA SER A 12 -7.12 -8.64 3.15
C SER A 12 -7.09 -7.14 2.82
N CYS A 13 -7.96 -6.69 1.91
CA CYS A 13 -8.13 -5.27 1.59
C CYS A 13 -8.65 -4.48 2.79
N ALA A 14 -9.64 -5.00 3.52
CA ALA A 14 -10.14 -4.38 4.73
C ALA A 14 -9.05 -4.26 5.81
N ALA A 15 -8.24 -5.29 6.00
CA ALA A 15 -7.11 -5.24 6.93
C ALA A 15 -6.06 -4.20 6.53
N LEU A 16 -5.70 -4.13 5.24
CA LEU A 16 -4.80 -3.12 4.68
C LEU A 16 -5.33 -1.70 4.87
N SER A 17 -6.62 -1.50 4.59
CA SER A 17 -7.34 -0.25 4.76
C SER A 17 -7.27 0.25 6.20
N GLN A 18 -7.61 -0.61 7.18
CA GLN A 18 -7.55 -0.28 8.61
C GLN A 18 -6.11 0.00 9.08
N GLN A 19 -5.16 -0.80 8.61
CA GLN A 19 -3.76 -0.61 8.93
C GLN A 19 -3.21 0.73 8.41
N ALA A 20 -3.56 1.10 7.18
CA ALA A 20 -3.15 2.37 6.59
C ALA A 20 -3.73 3.57 7.35
N GLN A 21 -5.02 3.52 7.69
CA GLN A 21 -5.69 4.54 8.50
C GLN A 21 -5.04 4.69 9.89
N SER A 22 -4.79 3.58 10.58
CA SER A 22 -4.13 3.59 11.89
C SER A 22 -2.70 4.13 11.81
N THR A 23 -1.97 3.82 10.74
CA THR A 23 -0.60 4.33 10.53
C THR A 23 -0.61 5.82 10.26
N ALA A 24 -1.55 6.33 9.45
CA ALA A 24 -1.72 7.77 9.21
C ALA A 24 -1.97 8.51 10.52
N PHE A 25 -2.88 8.00 11.36
CA PHE A 25 -3.18 8.58 12.67
C PHE A 25 -1.95 8.62 13.59
N ALA A 26 -1.12 7.59 13.58
CA ALA A 26 0.12 7.57 14.36
C ALA A 26 1.13 8.63 13.88
N ILE A 27 1.22 8.87 12.56
CA ILE A 27 2.04 9.94 11.99
C ILE A 27 1.49 11.32 12.38
N ASP A 28 0.18 11.53 12.28
CA ASP A 28 -0.44 12.80 12.65
C ASP A 28 -0.21 13.11 14.14
N ALA A 29 -0.30 12.09 15.00
CA ALA A 29 0.03 12.21 16.41
C ALA A 29 1.51 12.57 16.62
N LEU A 30 2.44 11.92 15.92
CA LEU A 30 3.86 12.25 15.96
C LEU A 30 4.13 13.72 15.60
N LEU A 31 3.50 14.20 14.53
CA LEU A 31 3.63 15.58 14.06
C LEU A 31 3.08 16.59 15.07
N LEU A 32 1.96 16.27 15.74
CA LEU A 32 1.38 17.14 16.75
C LEU A 32 2.27 17.29 17.99
N HIS A 33 3.01 16.24 18.38
CA HIS A 33 3.94 16.29 19.51
C HIS A 33 5.22 17.06 19.18
N ASN A 34 5.67 17.01 17.92
CA ASN A 34 6.89 17.66 17.46
C ASN A 34 6.55 19.05 16.88
N ASN A 35 6.63 20.10 17.70
CA ASN A 35 6.33 21.51 17.35
C ASN A 35 7.31 22.14 16.31
N THR A 36 7.52 21.47 15.17
CA THR A 36 8.43 21.88 14.09
C THR A 36 7.78 21.63 12.72
N PRO A 37 6.67 22.31 12.39
CA PRO A 37 5.88 22.03 11.18
C PRO A 37 6.65 22.30 9.88
N ASP A 38 7.62 23.22 9.90
CA ASP A 38 8.40 23.61 8.71
C ASP A 38 9.64 22.74 8.47
N ALA A 39 9.93 21.77 9.36
CA ALA A 39 11.05 20.86 9.14
C ALA A 39 10.78 19.94 7.93
N PRO A 40 11.76 19.69 7.06
CA PRO A 40 11.59 18.82 5.88
C PRO A 40 11.02 17.43 6.22
N ALA A 41 11.46 16.84 7.34
CA ALA A 41 10.95 15.56 7.81
C ALA A 41 9.47 15.63 8.23
N SER A 42 9.04 16.71 8.89
CA SER A 42 7.64 16.93 9.24
C SER A 42 6.75 17.04 8.01
N GLN A 43 7.20 17.78 6.99
CA GLN A 43 6.47 17.92 5.72
C GLN A 43 6.37 16.59 4.97
N ARG A 44 7.46 15.81 4.94
CA ARG A 44 7.48 14.49 4.29
C ARG A 44 6.57 13.49 5.00
N LEU A 45 6.60 13.47 6.33
CA LEU A 45 5.69 12.64 7.13
C LEU A 45 4.21 13.05 6.94
N ALA A 46 3.91 14.36 6.89
CA ALA A 46 2.55 14.83 6.61
C ALA A 46 2.07 14.37 5.23
N PHE A 47 2.96 14.40 4.23
CA PHE A 47 2.67 13.87 2.90
C PHE A 47 2.48 12.35 2.91
N LEU A 48 3.30 11.60 3.64
CA LEU A 48 3.12 10.16 3.84
C LEU A 48 1.76 9.84 4.51
N SER A 49 1.36 10.59 5.53
CA SER A 49 0.03 10.47 6.17
C SER A 49 -1.10 10.65 5.15
N THR A 50 -1.00 11.70 4.32
CA THR A 50 -1.96 11.94 3.22
C THR A 50 -2.01 10.76 2.25
N LYS A 51 -0.86 10.17 1.90
CA LYS A 51 -0.78 9.00 1.01
C LYS A 51 -1.38 7.75 1.63
N LEU A 52 -1.21 7.54 2.93
CA LEU A 52 -1.85 6.44 3.66
C LEU A 52 -3.37 6.57 3.67
N GLN A 53 -3.89 7.78 3.82
CA GLN A 53 -5.34 8.04 3.73
C GLN A 53 -5.89 7.78 2.32
N GLN A 54 -5.16 8.18 1.27
CA GLN A 54 -5.52 7.85 -0.12
C GLN A 54 -5.50 6.34 -0.36
N PHE A 55 -4.43 5.66 0.09
CA PHE A 55 -4.31 4.22 -0.06
C PHE A 55 -5.41 3.46 0.70
N HIS A 56 -5.78 3.92 1.89
CA HIS A 56 -6.92 3.39 2.67
C HIS A 56 -8.21 3.36 1.82
N GLN A 57 -8.53 4.46 1.14
CA GLN A 57 -9.72 4.55 0.27
C GLN A 57 -9.65 3.57 -0.91
N HIS A 58 -8.49 3.47 -1.57
CA HIS A 58 -8.32 2.54 -2.70
C HIS A 58 -8.41 1.06 -2.26
N ALA A 59 -7.87 0.73 -1.09
CA ALA A 59 -7.96 -0.61 -0.52
C ALA A 59 -9.41 -0.94 -0.14
N GLU A 60 -10.13 -0.02 0.49
CA GLU A 60 -11.55 -0.19 0.81
C GLU A 60 -12.38 -0.41 -0.46
N GLN A 61 -12.21 0.43 -1.48
CA GLN A 61 -12.92 0.32 -2.75
C GLN A 61 -12.69 -1.04 -3.44
N LEU A 62 -11.44 -1.49 -3.51
CA LEU A 62 -11.14 -2.82 -4.06
C LEU A 62 -11.79 -3.92 -3.22
N GLY A 63 -11.75 -3.80 -1.90
CA GLY A 63 -12.39 -4.73 -0.97
C GLY A 63 -13.89 -4.86 -1.21
N ASP A 64 -14.59 -3.75 -1.39
CA ASP A 64 -16.02 -3.71 -1.68
C ASP A 64 -16.35 -4.35 -3.02
N CYS A 65 -15.57 -4.07 -4.08
CA CYS A 65 -15.75 -4.70 -5.38
C CYS A 65 -15.55 -6.22 -5.32
N LEU A 66 -14.55 -6.69 -4.57
CA LEU A 66 -14.30 -8.12 -4.36
C LEU A 66 -15.40 -8.79 -3.54
N ALA A 67 -15.95 -8.11 -2.54
CA ALA A 67 -17.07 -8.61 -1.75
C ALA A 67 -18.36 -8.70 -2.59
N ALA A 68 -18.61 -7.75 -3.48
CA ALA A 68 -19.74 -7.74 -4.39
C ALA A 68 -19.62 -8.77 -5.54
N SER A 69 -18.39 -9.18 -5.87
CA SER A 69 -18.08 -10.11 -6.97
C SER A 69 -17.43 -11.40 -6.46
N PRO A 70 -18.21 -12.33 -5.87
CA PRO A 70 -17.65 -13.53 -5.23
C PRO A 70 -16.99 -14.51 -6.20
N SER A 71 -17.26 -14.39 -7.50
CA SER A 71 -16.68 -15.21 -8.56
C SER A 71 -15.96 -14.34 -9.59
N ILE A 72 -14.62 -14.28 -9.49
CA ILE A 72 -13.79 -13.60 -10.48
C ILE A 72 -13.56 -14.53 -11.67
N ALA A 73 -14.09 -14.22 -12.85
CA ALA A 73 -14.00 -15.09 -14.02
C ALA A 73 -12.58 -15.22 -14.62
N SER A 74 -11.68 -14.27 -14.33
CA SER A 74 -10.34 -14.23 -14.88
C SER A 74 -9.29 -14.83 -13.94
N ASP A 75 -8.72 -15.97 -14.32
CA ASP A 75 -7.61 -16.61 -13.59
C ASP A 75 -6.36 -15.72 -13.53
N LYS A 76 -6.16 -14.87 -14.54
CA LYS A 76 -5.05 -13.90 -14.57
C LYS A 76 -5.25 -12.84 -13.48
N LEU A 77 -6.46 -12.28 -13.35
CA LEU A 77 -6.75 -11.31 -12.28
C LEU A 77 -6.61 -11.96 -10.90
N GLN A 78 -7.11 -13.18 -10.74
CA GLN A 78 -6.93 -13.94 -9.50
C GLN A 78 -5.44 -14.11 -9.17
N THR A 79 -4.60 -14.41 -10.16
CA THR A 79 -3.14 -14.55 -9.98
C THR A 79 -2.49 -13.23 -9.58
N VAL A 80 -2.87 -12.13 -10.24
CA VAL A 80 -2.38 -10.78 -9.91
C VAL A 80 -2.72 -10.42 -8.47
N LEU A 81 -3.98 -10.60 -8.06
CA LEU A 81 -4.42 -10.29 -6.70
C LEU A 81 -3.81 -11.23 -5.65
N ALA A 82 -3.68 -12.52 -5.97
CA ALA A 82 -3.04 -13.50 -5.10
C ALA A 82 -1.57 -13.17 -4.80
N ARG A 83 -0.88 -12.47 -5.71
CA ARG A 83 0.49 -12.00 -5.51
C ARG A 83 0.53 -10.64 -4.82
N ALA A 84 -0.18 -9.65 -5.38
CA ALA A 84 -0.08 -8.26 -4.96
C ALA A 84 -0.57 -8.02 -3.52
N LEU A 85 -1.66 -8.67 -3.08
CA LEU A 85 -2.21 -8.44 -1.75
C LEU A 85 -1.26 -8.91 -0.62
N PRO A 86 -0.68 -10.12 -0.65
CA PRO A 86 0.32 -10.53 0.33
C PRO A 86 1.57 -9.65 0.35
N GLU A 87 2.08 -9.25 -0.82
CA GLU A 87 3.26 -8.38 -0.94
C GLU A 87 2.99 -7.01 -0.33
N CYS A 88 1.86 -6.40 -0.69
CA CYS A 88 1.39 -5.14 -0.13
C CYS A 88 1.27 -5.24 1.39
N LYS A 89 0.59 -6.28 1.89
CA LYS A 89 0.41 -6.50 3.33
C LYS A 89 1.73 -6.57 4.07
N LYS A 90 2.67 -7.37 3.56
CA LYS A 90 3.99 -7.52 4.18
C LYS A 90 4.75 -6.18 4.22
N ALA A 91 4.80 -5.45 3.11
CA ALA A 91 5.49 -4.17 3.07
C ALA A 91 4.79 -3.11 3.94
N SER A 92 3.46 -3.03 3.93
CA SER A 92 2.70 -2.14 4.82
C SER A 92 2.95 -2.46 6.29
N THR A 93 3.07 -3.75 6.69
CA THR A 93 3.42 -4.12 8.07
C THR A 93 4.78 -3.55 8.48
N ILE A 94 5.78 -3.61 7.61
CA ILE A 94 7.08 -2.99 7.86
C ILE A 94 6.92 -1.49 8.11
N VAL A 95 6.18 -0.78 7.25
CA VAL A 95 5.94 0.67 7.43
C VAL A 95 5.27 0.98 8.76
N THR A 96 4.20 0.25 9.10
CA THR A 96 3.45 0.45 10.34
C THR A 96 4.32 0.21 11.57
N ASP A 97 5.12 -0.87 11.58
CA ASP A 97 5.98 -1.21 12.71
C ASP A 97 7.06 -0.14 12.93
N GLN A 98 7.55 0.46 11.83
CA GLN A 98 8.57 1.51 11.89
C GLN A 98 7.99 2.82 12.41
N VAL A 99 6.81 3.22 11.94
CA VAL A 99 6.11 4.39 12.47
C VAL A 99 5.88 4.23 13.98
N LYS A 100 5.38 3.06 14.40
CA LYS A 100 5.18 2.76 15.83
C LYS A 100 6.47 2.81 16.62
N ARG A 101 7.59 2.34 16.06
CA ARG A 101 8.90 2.39 16.71
C ARG A 101 9.37 3.84 16.92
N VAL A 102 9.20 4.71 15.91
CA VAL A 102 9.50 6.14 16.03
C VAL A 102 8.61 6.77 17.11
N SER A 103 7.31 6.48 17.12
CA SER A 103 6.38 6.95 18.16
C SER A 103 6.75 6.48 19.56
N ALA A 104 7.15 5.22 19.73
CA ALA A 104 7.46 4.65 21.03
C ALA A 104 8.81 5.13 21.60
N ALA A 105 9.75 5.49 20.73
CA ALA A 105 11.09 5.92 21.13
C ALA A 105 11.18 7.42 21.47
N ASP A 106 10.08 8.17 21.36
CA ASP A 106 10.01 9.63 21.56
C ASP A 106 11.12 10.38 20.81
N LEU A 107 11.43 9.89 19.60
CA LEU A 107 12.53 10.41 18.82
C LEU A 107 12.14 11.70 18.12
N PRO A 108 13.09 12.66 18.01
CA PRO A 108 12.84 13.88 17.25
C PRO A 108 12.54 13.52 15.79
N VAL A 109 11.53 14.16 15.20
CA VAL A 109 11.14 13.95 13.80
C VAL A 109 12.31 14.16 12.83
N GLN A 110 13.32 14.95 13.22
CA GLN A 110 14.53 15.18 12.42
C GLN A 110 15.44 13.94 12.28
N ALA A 111 15.27 12.92 13.13
CA ALA A 111 15.99 11.65 13.04
C ALA A 111 15.36 10.68 12.02
N VAL A 112 14.26 11.07 11.38
CA VAL A 112 13.57 10.25 10.38
C VAL A 112 14.34 10.25 9.06
N ASP A 113 14.66 9.05 8.56
CA ASP A 113 15.26 8.87 7.24
C ASP A 113 14.25 9.20 6.12
N LEU A 114 14.54 10.28 5.37
CA LEU A 114 13.71 10.74 4.26
C LEU A 114 13.74 9.80 3.05
N ALA A 115 14.81 9.01 2.87
CA ALA A 115 14.88 8.01 1.83
C ALA A 115 13.92 6.86 2.13
N ALA A 116 13.89 6.38 3.37
CA ALA A 116 12.90 5.40 3.82
C ALA A 116 11.46 5.90 3.66
N VAL A 117 11.18 7.15 4.06
CA VAL A 117 9.84 7.75 3.86
C VAL A 117 9.47 7.80 2.38
N SER A 118 10.42 8.17 1.50
CA SER A 118 10.16 8.23 0.06
C SER A 118 9.89 6.83 -0.54
N ALA A 119 10.60 5.80 -0.11
CA ALA A 119 10.33 4.42 -0.50
C ALA A 119 8.92 3.97 -0.08
N TYR A 120 8.44 4.42 1.09
CA TYR A 120 7.08 4.12 1.56
C TYR A 120 6.01 4.83 0.75
N GLU A 121 6.25 6.08 0.36
CA GLU A 121 5.34 6.79 -0.53
C GLU A 121 5.25 6.12 -1.90
N GLU A 122 6.38 5.71 -2.47
CA GLU A 122 6.43 4.99 -3.74
C GLU A 122 5.66 3.66 -3.67
N LEU A 123 5.81 2.92 -2.57
CA LEU A 123 5.04 1.71 -2.28
C LEU A 123 3.54 1.99 -2.30
N LEU A 124 3.08 2.98 -1.54
CA LEU A 124 1.65 3.31 -1.43
C LEU A 124 1.07 3.76 -2.76
N VAL A 125 1.82 4.54 -3.54
CA VAL A 125 1.40 4.98 -4.87
C VAL A 125 1.33 3.80 -5.84
N ALA A 126 2.33 2.91 -5.84
CA ALA A 126 2.36 1.78 -6.74
C ALA A 126 1.20 0.81 -6.46
N PHE A 127 0.97 0.43 -5.20
CA PHE A 127 -0.15 -0.45 -4.84
C PHE A 127 -1.52 0.22 -4.96
N SER A 128 -1.63 1.54 -4.70
CA SER A 128 -2.86 2.29 -5.01
C SER A 128 -3.24 2.15 -6.48
N ARG A 129 -2.26 2.28 -7.39
CA ARG A 129 -2.49 2.09 -8.83
C ARG A 129 -2.92 0.67 -9.15
N VAL A 130 -2.34 -0.34 -8.50
CA VAL A 130 -2.75 -1.75 -8.67
C VAL A 130 -4.20 -1.93 -8.25
N PHE A 131 -4.59 -1.32 -7.14
CA PHE A 131 -5.95 -1.48 -6.60
C PHE A 131 -6.97 -0.75 -7.46
N ILE A 132 -6.68 0.47 -7.92
CA ILE A 132 -7.52 1.18 -8.89
C ILE A 132 -7.67 0.36 -10.18
N PHE A 133 -6.56 -0.14 -10.71
CA PHE A 133 -6.57 -0.94 -11.93
C PHE A 133 -7.38 -2.24 -11.78
N ALA A 134 -7.19 -2.97 -10.68
CA ALA A 134 -7.97 -4.17 -10.37
C ALA A 134 -9.46 -3.86 -10.20
N THR A 135 -9.81 -2.76 -9.54
CA THR A 135 -11.19 -2.29 -9.40
C THR A 135 -11.83 -1.99 -10.75
N GLN A 136 -11.11 -1.29 -11.65
CA GLN A 136 -11.58 -1.01 -13.00
C GLN A 136 -11.78 -2.30 -13.80
N ILE A 137 -10.84 -3.24 -13.70
CA ILE A 137 -10.92 -4.54 -14.34
C ILE A 137 -12.13 -5.34 -13.83
N LEU A 138 -12.41 -5.33 -12.53
CA LEU A 138 -13.55 -6.04 -11.94
C LEU A 138 -14.90 -5.51 -12.45
N ALA A 139 -14.94 -4.28 -12.97
CA ALA A 139 -16.14 -3.70 -13.58
C ALA A 139 -16.35 -4.12 -15.04
N ILE A 140 -15.39 -4.81 -15.67
CA ILE A 140 -15.49 -5.29 -17.05
C ILE A 140 -16.22 -6.63 -17.07
N GLU A 141 -17.35 -6.70 -17.77
CA GLU A 141 -18.16 -7.93 -17.88
C GLU A 141 -17.55 -8.95 -18.86
N GLU A 142 -16.93 -8.47 -19.94
CA GLU A 142 -16.37 -9.33 -20.98
C GLU A 142 -14.96 -9.83 -20.61
N ARG A 143 -14.84 -11.14 -20.41
CA ARG A 143 -13.57 -11.78 -20.04
C ARG A 143 -12.42 -11.49 -21.01
N ALA A 144 -12.68 -11.51 -22.31
CA ALA A 144 -11.64 -11.28 -23.33
C ALA A 144 -11.10 -9.85 -23.26
N GLU A 145 -11.98 -8.86 -23.06
CA GLU A 145 -11.59 -7.47 -22.89
C GLU A 145 -10.76 -7.29 -21.60
N LEU A 146 -11.22 -7.85 -20.49
CA LEU A 146 -10.50 -7.83 -19.22
C LEU A 146 -9.08 -8.40 -19.35
N GLU A 147 -8.95 -9.57 -19.96
CA GLU A 147 -7.65 -10.22 -20.14
C GLU A 147 -6.72 -9.40 -21.05
N SER A 148 -7.25 -8.71 -22.05
CA SER A 148 -6.49 -7.78 -22.89
C SER A 148 -5.87 -6.63 -22.07
N TYR A 149 -6.62 -6.04 -21.13
CA TYR A 149 -6.08 -5.01 -20.23
C TYR A 149 -4.95 -5.54 -19.33
N LEU A 150 -5.08 -6.77 -18.84
CA LEU A 150 -4.04 -7.42 -18.03
C LEU A 150 -2.76 -7.70 -18.84
N GLU A 151 -2.88 -7.98 -20.13
CA GLU A 151 -1.76 -8.27 -21.02
C GLU A 151 -1.12 -7.01 -21.61
N HIS A 152 -1.85 -5.89 -21.60
CA HIS A 152 -1.35 -4.63 -22.12
C HIS A 152 -0.10 -4.15 -21.36
N ASP A 153 0.84 -3.55 -22.09
CA ASP A 153 2.12 -3.07 -21.55
C ASP A 153 1.93 -2.15 -20.33
N ASP A 154 0.92 -1.28 -20.36
CA ASP A 154 0.62 -0.37 -19.25
C ASP A 154 0.24 -1.13 -17.96
N GLY A 155 -0.54 -2.20 -18.07
CA GLY A 155 -0.91 -3.06 -16.95
C GLY A 155 0.31 -3.79 -16.40
N GLN A 156 1.15 -4.34 -17.27
CA GLN A 156 2.39 -5.02 -16.88
C GLN A 156 3.40 -4.05 -16.22
N GLN A 157 3.55 -2.83 -16.76
CA GLN A 157 4.39 -1.80 -16.16
C GLN A 157 3.90 -1.39 -14.77
N LEU A 158 2.59 -1.32 -14.58
CA LEU A 158 2.00 -1.00 -13.29
C LEU A 158 2.35 -2.08 -12.25
N LEU A 159 2.21 -3.36 -12.61
CA LEU A 159 2.56 -4.49 -11.74
C LEU A 159 4.07 -4.52 -11.44
N ALA A 160 4.91 -4.29 -12.45
CA ALA A 160 6.36 -4.22 -12.27
C ALA A 160 6.79 -3.08 -11.33
N LYS A 161 6.11 -1.93 -11.38
CA LYS A 161 6.36 -0.82 -10.44
C LYS A 161 5.98 -1.20 -9.00
N ALA A 162 4.88 -1.92 -8.81
CA ALA A 162 4.50 -2.42 -7.48
C ALA A 162 5.52 -3.42 -6.94
N ASP A 163 6.00 -4.35 -7.76
CA ASP A 163 7.05 -5.30 -7.39
C ASP A 163 8.35 -4.56 -7.02
N SER A 164 8.76 -3.59 -7.84
CA SER A 164 9.97 -2.79 -7.57
C SER A 164 9.86 -2.01 -6.25
N ALA A 165 8.71 -1.40 -5.98
CA ALA A 165 8.49 -0.66 -4.74
C ALA A 165 8.44 -1.60 -3.53
N TYR A 166 7.80 -2.76 -3.66
CA TYR A 166 7.83 -3.82 -2.65
C TYR A 166 9.27 -4.26 -2.34
N GLN A 167 10.07 -4.54 -3.35
CA GLN A 167 11.48 -4.91 -3.16
C GLN A 167 12.29 -3.78 -2.53
N GLY A 168 12.02 -2.52 -2.89
CA GLY A 168 12.63 -1.36 -2.26
C GLY A 168 12.39 -1.32 -0.75
N VAL A 169 11.17 -1.56 -0.31
CA VAL A 169 10.81 -1.55 1.13
C VAL A 169 11.32 -2.79 1.87
N VAL A 170 11.32 -3.96 1.25
CA VAL A 170 11.77 -5.21 1.90
C VAL A 170 13.29 -5.35 1.92
N SER A 171 14.00 -4.79 0.92
CA SER A 171 15.46 -4.91 0.79
C SER A 171 16.21 -3.74 1.40
N SER A 172 15.63 -2.54 1.43
CA SER A 172 16.13 -1.52 2.34
C SER A 172 15.96 -2.06 3.76
N ALA A 173 16.87 -1.72 4.67
CA ALA A 173 16.68 -2.06 6.06
C ALA A 173 15.36 -1.48 6.63
N GLY A 174 14.58 -0.69 5.86
CA GLY A 174 13.24 -0.27 6.21
C GLY A 174 13.21 0.46 7.54
N LEU A 175 14.33 1.02 7.99
CA LEU A 175 14.38 1.70 9.27
C LEU A 175 14.05 3.15 8.99
N LEU A 176 12.99 3.65 9.61
CA LEU A 176 12.79 5.09 9.71
C LEU A 176 13.90 5.76 10.55
N LEU A 177 14.80 4.97 11.15
CA LEU A 177 15.89 5.40 12.00
C LEU A 177 17.23 4.94 11.40
N GLU A 178 18.13 5.86 11.10
CA GLU A 178 19.53 5.50 10.88
C GLU A 178 20.12 5.01 12.21
N VAL A 179 20.54 3.74 12.27
CA VAL A 179 21.35 3.24 13.38
C VAL A 179 22.78 3.62 13.07
N ASN A 180 23.26 4.71 13.68
CA ASN A 180 24.70 4.96 13.81
C ASN A 180 25.29 4.10 14.92
#